data_AF-A0A5E4NWB0-F1
#
_entry.id   AF-A0A5E4NWB0-F1
#
_cell.length_a   1.000
_cell.length_b   1.000
_cell.length_c   1.000
_cell.angle_alpha   90.00
_cell.angle_beta   90.00
_cell.angle_gamma   90.00
#
_symmetry.space_group_name_H-M   'P 1'
#
loop_
_entity.id
_entity.type
_entity.pdbx_description
1 polymer ?
#
loop_
_entity_poly.entity_id
_entity_poly.type
_entity_poly.pdbx_seq_one_letter_code
_entity_poly.pdbx_strand_id
1 'polypeptide(L)'
;MSGWAEPRKSLHAAMLALRPLPRGERLARASSWTMYYFSALIIPVVASAARTGRVPVVGIDDLLCESDAAGHVVGFKPRQGAGDRTGFEALVDDHLAVAVETCGTVAGFPARVAWSNAAVVLDYAIVAARVEGDAGDALGEAEALIGASGDPRLAGPYGAGEPRARRVCCLRYLSPDGALCPGICPKAPFVALS
;
A
#
# COMPACT_ATOMS: atom_id res chain seq x y z
N MET A 1 19.28 1.01 -20.93
CA MET A 1 19.38 0.03 -19.84
C MET A 1 17.98 -0.22 -19.32
N SER A 2 17.48 -1.45 -19.32
CA SER A 2 16.10 -1.74 -18.93
C SER A 2 15.86 -1.38 -17.46
N GLY A 3 14.97 -0.40 -17.20
CA GLY A 3 14.66 0.16 -15.87
C GLY A 3 13.84 -0.75 -14.94
N TRP A 4 13.80 -2.05 -15.21
CA TRP A 4 13.05 -3.03 -14.42
C TRP A 4 13.99 -3.77 -13.47
N ALA A 5 13.65 -3.78 -12.18
CA ALA A 5 14.44 -4.41 -11.12
C ALA A 5 13.58 -5.32 -10.23
N GLU A 6 14.22 -6.17 -9.43
CA GLU A 6 13.51 -6.97 -8.42
C GLU A 6 12.94 -6.05 -7.33
N PRO A 7 11.66 -6.18 -6.95
CA PRO A 7 11.04 -5.31 -5.97
C PRO A 7 11.73 -5.33 -4.60
N ARG A 8 12.23 -6.50 -4.16
CA ARG A 8 13.04 -6.60 -2.92
C ARG A 8 14.26 -5.70 -2.93
N LYS A 9 14.99 -5.65 -4.06
CA LYS A 9 16.20 -4.83 -4.20
C LYS A 9 15.83 -3.34 -4.20
N SER A 10 14.80 -2.96 -4.95
CA SER A 10 14.32 -1.57 -5.00
C SER A 10 13.83 -1.10 -3.64
N LEU A 11 13.05 -1.92 -2.94
CA LEU A 11 12.57 -1.65 -1.60
C LEU A 11 13.71 -1.50 -0.59
N HIS A 12 14.65 -2.45 -0.56
CA HIS A 12 15.80 -2.39 0.32
C HIS A 12 16.63 -1.13 0.06
N ALA A 13 16.92 -0.82 -1.20
CA ALA A 13 17.68 0.37 -1.58
C ALA A 13 16.96 1.66 -1.15
N ALA A 14 15.65 1.77 -1.40
CA ALA A 14 14.86 2.92 -1.00
C ALA A 14 14.86 3.10 0.52
N MET A 15 14.63 2.04 1.30
CA MET A 15 14.64 2.11 2.76
C MET A 15 16.03 2.42 3.32
N LEU A 16 17.09 1.87 2.72
CA LEU A 16 18.47 2.13 3.11
C LEU A 16 18.85 3.59 2.89
N ALA A 17 18.43 4.19 1.77
CA ALA A 17 18.69 5.59 1.43
C ALA A 17 18.09 6.58 2.45
N LEU A 18 17.08 6.17 3.22
CA LEU A 18 16.47 7.01 4.25
C LEU A 18 17.22 6.99 5.59
N ARG A 19 18.14 6.04 5.82
CA ARG A 19 18.84 5.87 7.11
C ARG A 19 19.60 7.11 7.58
N PRO A 20 20.30 7.89 6.72
CA PRO A 20 21.03 9.07 7.16
C PRO A 20 20.13 10.21 7.67
N LEU A 21 18.83 10.18 7.38
CA LEU A 21 17.91 11.27 7.74
C LEU A 21 17.56 11.25 9.23
N PRO A 22 17.21 12.41 9.82
CA PRO A 22 16.62 12.48 11.16
C PRO A 22 15.39 11.57 11.29
N ARG A 23 15.15 11.03 12.49
CA ARG A 23 14.11 10.01 12.70
C ARG A 23 12.72 10.44 12.21
N GLY A 24 12.29 11.66 12.50
CA GLY A 24 10.98 12.15 12.06
C GLY A 24 10.86 12.18 10.53
N GLU A 25 11.82 12.81 9.87
CA GLU A 25 11.86 12.91 8.41
C GLU A 25 11.96 11.53 7.74
N ARG A 26 12.80 10.65 8.28
CA ARG A 26 12.91 9.26 7.81
C ARG A 26 11.57 8.54 7.84
N LEU A 27 10.83 8.64 8.94
CA LEU A 27 9.52 8.00 9.09
C LEU A 27 8.47 8.61 8.15
N ALA A 28 8.47 9.93 7.98
CA ALA A 28 7.56 10.60 7.05
C ALA A 28 7.82 10.17 5.60
N ARG A 29 9.09 10.16 5.17
CA ARG A 29 9.47 9.73 3.82
C ARG A 29 9.23 8.25 3.59
N ALA A 30 9.53 7.39 4.57
CA ALA A 30 9.23 5.97 4.48
C ALA A 30 7.72 5.74 4.31
N SER A 31 6.89 6.46 5.06
CA SER A 31 5.43 6.35 4.91
C SER A 31 4.94 6.78 3.53
N SER A 32 5.37 7.95 3.04
CA SER A 32 5.04 8.40 1.69
C SER A 32 5.46 7.38 0.64
N TRP A 33 6.68 6.85 0.75
CA TRP A 33 7.18 5.83 -0.16
C TRP A 33 6.32 4.56 -0.12
N THR A 34 5.95 4.05 1.07
CA THR A 34 5.06 2.87 1.17
C THR A 34 3.68 3.12 0.58
N MET A 35 3.12 4.33 0.74
CA MET A 35 1.86 4.70 0.09
C MET A 35 1.98 4.63 -1.43
N TYR A 36 3.04 5.20 -2.03
CA TYR A 36 3.24 5.15 -3.48
C TYR A 36 3.47 3.72 -3.98
N TYR A 37 4.30 2.95 -3.28
CA TYR A 37 4.58 1.55 -3.61
C TYR A 37 3.31 0.70 -3.60
N PHE A 38 2.51 0.79 -2.53
CA PHE A 38 1.26 0.03 -2.43
C PHE A 38 0.22 0.51 -3.44
N SER A 39 0.12 1.81 -3.74
CA SER A 39 -0.75 2.30 -4.81
C SER A 39 -0.38 1.74 -6.18
N ALA A 40 0.92 1.73 -6.51
CA ALA A 40 1.41 1.21 -7.79
C ALA A 40 1.16 -0.31 -7.95
N LEU A 41 1.03 -1.04 -6.84
CA LEU A 41 0.75 -2.48 -6.83
C LEU A 41 -0.76 -2.80 -6.74
N ILE A 42 -1.42 -2.32 -5.68
CA ILE A 42 -2.76 -2.76 -5.28
C ILE A 42 -3.82 -2.25 -6.26
N ILE A 43 -3.72 -1.01 -6.73
CA ILE A 43 -4.75 -0.43 -7.61
C ILE A 43 -4.86 -1.23 -8.93
N PRO A 44 -3.76 -1.50 -9.67
CA PRO A 44 -3.84 -2.35 -10.86
C PRO A 44 -4.31 -3.78 -10.57
N VAL A 45 -3.91 -4.38 -9.43
CA VAL A 45 -4.30 -5.73 -9.05
C VAL A 45 -5.81 -5.82 -8.84
N VAL A 46 -6.38 -4.92 -8.05
CA VAL A 46 -7.83 -4.87 -7.79
C VAL A 46 -8.60 -4.57 -9.08
N ALA A 47 -8.15 -3.60 -9.88
CA ALA A 47 -8.80 -3.26 -11.14
C ALA A 47 -8.77 -4.43 -12.15
N SER A 48 -7.64 -5.16 -12.24
CA SER A 48 -7.55 -6.37 -13.06
C SER A 48 -8.49 -7.46 -12.55
N ALA A 49 -8.50 -7.71 -11.24
CA ALA A 49 -9.34 -8.72 -10.63
C ALA A 49 -10.83 -8.43 -10.83
N ALA A 50 -11.24 -7.18 -10.67
CA ALA A 50 -12.62 -6.75 -10.85
C ALA A 50 -13.11 -6.94 -12.30
N ARG A 51 -12.24 -6.68 -13.29
CA ARG A 51 -12.61 -6.77 -14.73
C ARG A 51 -12.49 -8.16 -15.32
N THR A 52 -11.57 -8.97 -14.81
CA THR A 52 -11.26 -10.30 -15.38
C THR A 52 -11.76 -11.46 -14.52
N GLY A 53 -12.23 -11.17 -13.30
CA GLY A 53 -12.57 -12.17 -12.29
C GLY A 53 -11.36 -12.93 -11.75
N ARG A 54 -10.12 -12.49 -12.05
CA ARG A 54 -8.89 -13.18 -11.65
C ARG A 54 -7.85 -12.20 -11.12
N VAL A 55 -7.30 -12.51 -9.96
CA VAL A 55 -6.15 -11.79 -9.41
C VAL A 55 -4.90 -12.19 -10.22
N PRO A 56 -4.13 -11.24 -10.76
CA PRO A 56 -2.89 -11.55 -11.48
C PRO A 56 -1.83 -12.16 -10.54
N VAL A 57 -0.72 -12.62 -11.11
CA VAL A 57 0.43 -13.05 -10.31
C VAL A 57 1.00 -11.84 -9.57
N VAL A 58 1.18 -11.97 -8.25
CA VAL A 58 1.48 -10.84 -7.36
C VAL A 58 2.61 -11.08 -6.38
N GLY A 59 3.15 -12.30 -6.29
CA GLY A 59 4.28 -12.60 -5.41
C GLY A 59 5.47 -11.67 -5.66
N ILE A 60 6.16 -11.23 -4.60
CA ILE A 60 7.24 -10.24 -4.74
C ILE A 60 8.39 -10.73 -5.64
N ASP A 61 8.64 -12.04 -5.66
CA ASP A 61 9.69 -12.70 -6.44
C ASP A 61 9.24 -13.10 -7.87
N ASP A 62 7.93 -12.96 -8.13
CA ASP A 62 7.32 -13.16 -9.45
C ASP A 62 7.21 -11.87 -10.25
N LEU A 63 7.46 -10.73 -9.61
CA LEU A 63 7.34 -9.40 -10.22
C LEU A 63 8.71 -8.75 -10.45
N LEU A 64 8.71 -7.83 -11.42
CA LEU A 64 9.70 -6.78 -11.57
C LEU A 64 9.01 -5.43 -11.37
N CYS A 65 9.72 -4.45 -10.83
CA CYS A 65 9.23 -3.09 -10.69
C CYS A 65 10.09 -2.09 -11.46
N GLU A 66 9.47 -1.00 -11.89
CA GLU A 66 10.14 0.16 -12.44
C GLU A 66 10.07 1.32 -11.45
N SER A 67 11.13 2.12 -11.37
CA SER A 67 11.19 3.30 -10.50
C SER A 67 11.44 4.57 -11.29
N ASP A 68 10.86 5.67 -10.83
CA ASP A 68 11.14 7.01 -11.34
C ASP A 68 12.53 7.52 -10.90
N ALA A 69 12.90 8.72 -11.37
CA ALA A 69 14.16 9.37 -11.00
C ALA A 69 14.27 9.71 -9.50
N ALA A 70 13.15 9.76 -8.78
CA ALA A 70 13.11 9.98 -7.34
C ALA A 70 13.15 8.67 -6.53
N GLY A 71 13.17 7.51 -7.20
CA GLY A 71 13.20 6.19 -6.58
C GLY A 71 11.84 5.68 -6.10
N HIS A 72 10.72 6.29 -6.55
CA HIS A 72 9.39 5.74 -6.30
C HIS A 72 9.08 4.67 -7.33
N VAL A 73 8.50 3.56 -6.88
CA VAL A 73 7.99 2.54 -7.80
C VAL A 73 6.76 3.08 -8.52
N VAL A 74 6.79 3.05 -9.85
CA VAL A 74 5.72 3.57 -10.72
C VAL A 74 4.95 2.47 -11.44
N GLY A 75 5.44 1.24 -11.40
CA GLY A 75 4.76 0.12 -12.03
C GLY A 75 5.39 -1.23 -11.72
N PHE A 76 4.61 -2.27 -11.96
CA PHE A 76 5.01 -3.67 -11.83
C PHE A 76 4.69 -4.42 -13.11
N LYS A 77 5.45 -5.47 -13.38
CA LYS A 77 5.12 -6.48 -14.39
C LYS A 77 5.54 -7.87 -13.94
N PRO A 78 4.89 -8.92 -14.43
CA PRO A 78 5.37 -10.29 -14.24
C PRO A 78 6.77 -10.50 -14.81
N ARG A 79 7.61 -11.24 -14.09
CA ARG A 79 8.88 -11.76 -14.57
C ARG A 79 8.62 -12.86 -15.61
N GLN A 80 9.56 -13.07 -16.53
CA GLN A 80 9.47 -14.24 -17.41
C GLN A 80 9.55 -15.52 -16.58
N GLY A 81 8.61 -16.44 -16.82
CA GLY A 81 8.48 -17.66 -16.01
C GLY A 81 7.97 -17.40 -14.59
N ALA A 82 7.27 -16.28 -14.37
CA ALA A 82 6.52 -16.05 -13.12
C ALA A 82 5.63 -17.26 -12.81
N GLY A 83 5.54 -17.60 -11.53
CA GLY A 83 4.75 -18.74 -11.06
C GLY A 83 3.25 -18.54 -11.22
N ASP A 84 2.48 -19.40 -10.57
CA ASP A 84 1.01 -19.40 -10.54
C ASP A 84 0.44 -18.75 -9.26
N ARG A 85 1.30 -18.10 -8.46
CA ARG A 85 0.95 -17.46 -7.18
C ARG A 85 0.02 -16.27 -7.40
N THR A 86 -1.27 -16.56 -7.33
CA THR A 86 -2.38 -15.65 -7.58
C THR A 86 -3.27 -15.57 -6.35
N GLY A 87 -4.30 -14.73 -6.41
CA GLY A 87 -5.24 -14.52 -5.32
C GLY A 87 -4.78 -13.43 -4.34
N PHE A 88 -5.74 -12.95 -3.57
CA PHE A 88 -5.50 -11.89 -2.59
C PHE A 88 -4.64 -12.37 -1.41
N GLU A 89 -4.66 -13.65 -1.06
CA GLU A 89 -3.74 -14.23 -0.08
C GLU A 89 -2.28 -14.06 -0.51
N ALA A 90 -1.93 -14.36 -1.78
CA ALA A 90 -0.59 -14.16 -2.31
C ALA A 90 -0.17 -12.68 -2.31
N LEU A 91 -1.10 -11.75 -2.60
CA LEU A 91 -0.82 -10.32 -2.47
C LEU A 91 -0.40 -9.98 -1.03
N VAL A 92 -1.13 -10.50 -0.04
CA VAL A 92 -0.88 -10.19 1.37
C VAL A 92 0.38 -10.88 1.90
N ASP A 93 0.50 -12.19 1.72
CA ASP A 93 1.54 -13.00 2.35
C ASP A 93 2.85 -13.02 1.54
N ASP A 94 2.77 -13.13 0.22
CA ASP A 94 3.96 -13.27 -0.62
C ASP A 94 4.52 -11.91 -1.07
N HIS A 95 3.77 -10.81 -0.87
CA HIS A 95 4.22 -9.47 -1.26
C HIS A 95 4.17 -8.45 -0.13
N LEU A 96 2.98 -8.11 0.38
CA LEU A 96 2.84 -7.03 1.35
C LEU A 96 3.58 -7.36 2.64
N ALA A 97 3.53 -8.60 3.13
CA ALA A 97 4.24 -9.00 4.34
C ALA A 97 5.76 -8.80 4.22
N VAL A 98 6.35 -9.23 3.11
CA VAL A 98 7.77 -9.01 2.80
C VAL A 98 8.09 -7.52 2.74
N ALA A 99 7.22 -6.74 2.10
CA ALA A 99 7.44 -5.31 1.95
C ALA A 99 7.42 -4.58 3.31
N VAL A 100 6.44 -4.92 4.15
CA VAL A 100 6.29 -4.37 5.49
C VAL A 100 7.46 -4.77 6.39
N GLU A 101 7.87 -6.03 6.37
CA GLU A 101 9.02 -6.52 7.14
C GLU A 101 10.31 -5.78 6.76
N THR A 102 10.55 -5.58 5.46
CA THR A 102 11.73 -4.87 4.97
C THR A 102 11.72 -3.40 5.42
N CYS A 103 10.57 -2.72 5.36
CA CYS A 103 10.43 -1.35 5.85
C CYS A 103 10.77 -1.25 7.35
N GLY A 104 10.29 -2.21 8.14
CA GLY A 104 10.59 -2.30 9.57
C GLY A 104 12.06 -2.53 9.86
N THR A 105 12.65 -3.52 9.20
CA THR A 105 14.03 -3.96 9.45
C THR A 105 15.06 -2.94 8.97
N VAL A 106 14.86 -2.34 7.80
CA VAL A 106 15.87 -1.46 7.16
C VAL A 106 15.76 -0.01 7.63
N ALA A 107 14.54 0.54 7.69
CA ALA A 107 14.31 1.96 8.02
C ALA A 107 13.81 2.20 9.45
N GLY A 108 13.47 1.14 10.20
CA GLY A 108 12.80 1.25 11.50
C GLY A 108 11.36 1.75 11.38
N PHE A 109 10.72 1.53 10.22
CA PHE A 109 9.36 2.00 9.97
C PHE A 109 8.33 1.11 10.68
N PRO A 110 7.37 1.67 11.45
CA PRO A 110 6.42 0.84 12.19
C PRO A 110 5.54 -0.01 11.26
N ALA A 111 5.59 -1.34 11.42
CA ALA A 111 4.80 -2.27 10.62
C ALA A 111 3.30 -1.94 10.60
N ARG A 112 2.75 -1.53 11.75
CA ARG A 112 1.34 -1.10 11.87
C ARG A 112 0.98 0.08 10.94
N VAL A 113 1.91 0.99 10.69
CA VAL A 113 1.68 2.13 9.78
C VAL A 113 1.74 1.66 8.34
N ALA A 114 2.69 0.79 7.98
CA ALA A 114 2.78 0.22 6.64
C ALA A 114 1.53 -0.61 6.29
N TRP A 115 1.07 -1.47 7.19
CA TRP A 115 -0.18 -2.22 7.03
C TRP A 115 -1.39 -1.30 6.89
N SER A 116 -1.47 -0.24 7.71
CA SER A 116 -2.54 0.76 7.56
C SER A 116 -2.50 1.47 6.21
N ASN A 117 -1.31 1.75 5.66
CA ASN A 117 -1.17 2.34 4.33
C ASN A 117 -1.68 1.38 3.25
N ALA A 118 -1.32 0.09 3.31
CA ALA A 118 -1.81 -0.93 2.39
C ALA A 118 -3.34 -1.08 2.45
N ALA A 119 -3.91 -1.15 3.65
CA ALA A 119 -5.35 -1.27 3.86
C ALA A 119 -6.14 -0.06 3.31
N VAL A 120 -5.61 1.15 3.49
CA VAL A 120 -6.21 2.38 2.93
C VAL A 120 -6.16 2.38 1.40
N VAL A 121 -5.06 1.94 0.80
CA VAL A 121 -4.96 1.82 -0.67
C VAL A 121 -5.91 0.75 -1.20
N LEU A 122 -6.03 -0.39 -0.52
CA LEU A 122 -6.96 -1.46 -0.89
C LEU A 122 -8.41 -0.98 -0.85
N ASP A 123 -8.82 -0.32 0.24
CA ASP A 123 -10.15 0.29 0.35
C ASP A 123 -10.41 1.32 -0.77
N TYR A 124 -9.43 2.19 -1.04
CA TYR A 124 -9.55 3.14 -2.14
C TYR A 124 -9.75 2.45 -3.50
N ALA A 125 -8.96 1.40 -3.79
CA ALA A 125 -9.04 0.66 -5.04
C ALA A 125 -10.39 -0.06 -5.19
N ILE A 126 -10.92 -0.62 -4.11
CA ILE A 126 -12.25 -1.26 -4.07
C ILE A 126 -13.34 -0.22 -4.37
N VAL A 127 -13.34 0.91 -3.67
CA VAL A 127 -14.33 1.97 -3.88
C VAL A 127 -14.26 2.51 -5.31
N ALA A 128 -13.06 2.73 -5.84
CA ALA A 128 -12.86 3.16 -7.22
C ALA A 128 -13.44 2.15 -8.22
N ALA A 129 -13.16 0.85 -8.06
CA ALA A 129 -13.73 -0.19 -8.92
C ALA A 129 -15.27 -0.20 -8.89
N ARG A 130 -15.87 -0.03 -7.70
CA ARG A 130 -17.34 0.06 -7.56
C ARG A 130 -17.93 1.28 -8.27
N VAL A 131 -17.25 2.43 -8.19
CA VAL A 131 -17.68 3.67 -8.88
C VAL A 131 -17.66 3.49 -10.41
N GLU A 132 -16.68 2.75 -10.93
CA GLU A 132 -16.58 2.40 -12.36
C GLU A 132 -17.60 1.33 -12.80
N GLY A 133 -18.43 0.83 -11.87
CA GLY A 133 -19.46 -0.17 -12.15
C GLY A 133 -18.94 -1.60 -12.17
N ASP A 134 -17.69 -1.84 -11.75
CA ASP A 134 -17.15 -3.19 -11.67
C ASP A 134 -17.83 -3.98 -10.54
N ALA A 135 -18.14 -5.24 -10.83
CA ALA A 135 -18.73 -6.18 -9.89
C ALA A 135 -18.26 -7.60 -10.19
N GLY A 136 -18.16 -8.43 -9.15
CA GLY A 136 -17.77 -9.82 -9.28
C GLY A 136 -17.16 -10.37 -7.99
N ASP A 137 -17.04 -11.69 -7.93
CA ASP A 137 -16.60 -12.42 -6.74
C ASP A 137 -15.20 -11.96 -6.28
N ALA A 138 -14.28 -11.73 -7.23
CA ALA A 138 -12.93 -11.25 -6.91
C ALA A 138 -12.92 -9.88 -6.20
N LEU A 139 -13.85 -8.97 -6.51
CA LEU A 139 -13.97 -7.71 -5.78
C LEU A 139 -14.55 -7.92 -4.37
N GLY A 140 -15.47 -8.89 -4.23
CA GLY A 140 -15.97 -9.34 -2.92
C GLY A 140 -14.88 -9.98 -2.05
N GLU A 141 -13.96 -10.74 -2.64
CA GLU A 141 -12.78 -11.28 -1.93
C GLU A 141 -11.88 -10.15 -1.41
N ALA A 142 -11.64 -9.10 -2.21
CA ALA A 142 -10.88 -7.93 -1.79
C ALA A 142 -11.58 -7.18 -0.62
N GLU A 143 -12.90 -7.02 -0.70
CA GLU A 143 -13.72 -6.42 0.36
C GLU A 143 -13.65 -7.23 1.66
N ALA A 144 -13.68 -8.56 1.56
CA ALA A 144 -13.59 -9.45 2.70
C ALA A 144 -12.28 -9.25 3.49
N LEU A 145 -11.16 -8.94 2.82
CA LEU A 145 -9.87 -8.69 3.49
C LEU A 145 -9.90 -7.50 4.45
N ILE A 146 -10.62 -6.43 4.10
CA ILE A 146 -10.68 -5.19 4.91
C ILE A 146 -11.88 -5.13 5.86
N GLY A 147 -12.79 -6.10 5.74
CA GLY A 147 -13.96 -6.25 6.58
C GLY A 147 -13.60 -6.51 8.06
N ALA A 148 -14.60 -6.41 8.95
CA ALA A 148 -14.40 -6.57 10.39
C ALA A 148 -13.82 -7.94 10.79
N SER A 149 -14.13 -8.99 10.02
CA SER A 149 -13.62 -10.35 10.17
C SER A 149 -12.54 -10.72 9.14
N GLY A 150 -12.02 -9.72 8.42
CA GLY A 150 -11.00 -9.89 7.39
C GLY A 150 -9.62 -10.19 7.95
N ASP A 151 -8.60 -10.00 7.12
CA ASP A 151 -7.21 -10.20 7.54
C ASP A 151 -6.87 -9.19 8.66
N PRO A 152 -6.39 -9.63 9.84
CA PRO A 152 -6.15 -8.74 10.98
C PRO A 152 -5.11 -7.64 10.70
N ARG A 153 -4.29 -7.80 9.66
CA ARG A 153 -3.32 -6.80 9.21
C ARG A 153 -3.98 -5.69 8.39
N LEU A 154 -5.11 -5.97 7.73
CA LEU A 154 -5.81 -5.04 6.83
C LEU A 154 -7.18 -4.59 7.34
N ALA A 155 -7.76 -5.31 8.31
CA ALA A 155 -9.11 -5.11 8.78
C ALA A 155 -9.37 -3.70 9.35
N GLY A 156 -10.40 -3.05 8.83
CA GLY A 156 -10.90 -1.76 9.27
C GLY A 156 -9.85 -0.63 9.22
N PRO A 157 -9.47 -0.15 8.03
CA PRO A 157 -8.51 0.96 7.89
C PRO A 157 -9.01 2.29 8.50
N TYR A 158 -10.32 2.43 8.71
CA TYR A 158 -10.97 3.66 9.19
C TYR A 158 -11.74 3.45 10.50
N GLY A 159 -11.86 4.53 11.28
CA GLY A 159 -12.70 4.57 12.47
C GLY A 159 -14.19 4.47 12.13
N ALA A 160 -15.01 4.09 13.10
CA ALA A 160 -16.46 3.90 12.94
C ALA A 160 -17.27 5.22 12.97
N GLY A 161 -16.61 6.38 13.04
CA GLY A 161 -17.26 7.69 13.20
C GLY A 161 -17.11 8.60 11.99
N GLU A 162 -17.91 9.66 11.97
CA GLU A 162 -17.83 10.72 10.97
C GLU A 162 -17.07 11.96 11.50
N PRO A 163 -16.25 12.60 10.65
CA PRO A 163 -15.89 12.16 9.31
C PRO A 163 -14.95 10.94 9.35
N ARG A 164 -15.01 10.14 8.27
CA ARG A 164 -14.27 8.87 8.13
C ARG A 164 -12.75 9.11 8.18
N ALA A 165 -12.16 8.98 9.37
CA ALA A 165 -10.73 9.12 9.59
C ALA A 165 -10.00 7.77 9.62
N ARG A 166 -8.74 7.74 9.19
CA ARG A 166 -7.89 6.54 9.31
C ARG A 166 -7.71 6.18 10.79
N ARG A 167 -7.69 4.88 11.13
CA ARG A 167 -7.40 4.44 12.52
C ARG A 167 -5.96 4.71 12.95
N VAL A 168 -5.03 4.67 11.99
CA VAL A 168 -3.60 4.87 12.23
C VAL A 168 -3.13 6.08 11.41
N CYS A 169 -2.41 7.00 12.06
CA CYS A 169 -1.79 8.12 11.38
C CYS A 169 -0.66 7.63 10.48
N CYS A 170 -0.63 8.10 9.23
CA CYS A 170 0.45 7.78 8.29
C CYS A 170 1.79 8.47 8.61
N LEU A 171 1.92 9.18 9.73
CA LEU A 171 3.15 9.90 10.10
C LEU A 171 3.61 11.00 9.13
N ARG A 172 2.80 11.35 8.11
CA ARG A 172 3.12 12.46 7.18
C ARG A 172 3.45 13.74 7.93
N TYR A 173 2.73 14.06 9.00
CA TYR A 173 2.96 15.26 9.82
C TYR A 173 4.39 15.41 10.38
N LEU A 174 5.22 14.36 10.34
CA LEU A 174 6.63 14.43 10.71
C LEU A 174 7.52 14.99 9.60
N SER A 175 6.99 15.28 8.40
CA SER A 175 7.71 16.02 7.36
C SER A 175 7.94 17.47 7.77
N PRO A 176 8.94 18.15 7.18
CA PRO A 176 9.27 19.53 7.52
C PRO A 176 8.11 20.53 7.36
N ASP A 177 7.16 20.25 6.47
CA ASP A 177 5.96 21.08 6.24
C ASP A 177 4.86 20.87 7.30
N GLY A 178 4.99 19.88 8.19
CA GLY A 178 4.01 19.56 9.23
C GLY A 178 2.63 19.15 8.70
N ALA A 179 2.51 18.83 7.41
CA ALA A 179 1.23 18.72 6.74
C ALA A 179 0.40 17.53 7.26
N LEU A 180 -0.88 17.79 7.56
CA LEU A 180 -1.88 16.76 7.86
C LEU A 180 -2.61 16.34 6.59
N CYS A 181 -3.06 15.07 6.53
CA CYS A 181 -3.91 14.61 5.43
C CYS A 181 -5.33 15.19 5.58
N PRO A 182 -5.79 16.07 4.67
CA PRO A 182 -7.11 16.69 4.80
C PRO A 182 -8.23 15.64 4.81
N GLY A 183 -9.21 15.80 5.70
CA GLY A 183 -10.43 14.99 5.75
C GLY A 183 -10.28 13.55 6.26
N ILE A 184 -9.05 13.00 6.33
CA ILE A 184 -8.83 11.58 6.69
C ILE A 184 -7.79 11.35 7.79
N CYS A 185 -7.07 12.40 8.22
CA CYS A 185 -6.04 12.27 9.25
C CYS A 185 -6.66 12.19 10.65
N PRO A 186 -6.34 11.17 11.48
CA PRO A 186 -6.83 11.09 12.86
C PRO A 186 -6.23 12.17 13.78
N LYS A 187 -5.23 12.93 13.31
CA LYS A 187 -4.63 14.07 14.03
C LYS A 187 -5.20 15.42 13.58
N ALA A 188 -5.99 15.46 12.50
CA ALA A 188 -6.61 16.71 12.09
C ALA A 188 -7.71 17.08 13.08
N PRO A 189 -7.82 18.35 13.52
CA PRO A 189 -9.00 18.80 14.22
C PRO A 189 -10.20 18.60 13.28
N PHE A 190 -11.22 17.89 13.75
CA PHE A 190 -12.47 17.73 13.00
C PHE A 190 -13.16 19.09 12.92
N VAL A 191 -12.96 19.80 11.82
CA VAL A 191 -13.77 20.98 11.50
C VAL A 191 -15.01 20.44 10.79
N ALA A 192 -16.14 20.43 11.50
CA ALA A 192 -17.42 20.23 10.86
C ALA A 192 -17.59 21.36 9.83
N LEU A 193 -17.66 21.02 8.55
CA LEU A 193 -18.10 21.97 7.53
C LEU A 193 -19.58 22.26 7.83
N SER A 194 -19.82 23.39 8.50
CA SER A 194 -21.13 23.99 8.71
C SER A 194 -21.66 24.63 7.43
#